data_AF-A0A1Q7C3P6-F1
#
_entry.id   AF-A0A1Q7C3P6-F1
#
_cell.length_a   1.000
_cell.length_b   1.000
_cell.length_c   1.000
_cell.angle_alpha   90.00
_cell.angle_beta   90.00
_cell.angle_gamma   90.00
#
_symmetry.space_group_name_H-M   'P 1'
#
loop_
_entity.id
_entity.type
_entity.pdbx_description
1 polymer ?
#
loop_
_entity_poly.entity_id
_entity_poly.type
_entity_poly.pdbx_seq_one_letter_code
_entity_poly.pdbx_strand_id
1 'polypeptide(L)' 'MREWLTLRGAAAYLKAGVSTLYRLMNEGKLRYYELESGGGRRFKCEALDRLLTPSDEDQVPRCRY' A
#
# COMPACT_ATOMS: atom_id res chain seq x y z
N MET A 1 7.83 12.89 10.63
CA MET A 1 6.61 13.44 9.99
C MET A 1 5.71 12.26 9.64
N ARG A 2 4.42 12.26 10.04
CA ARG A 2 3.49 11.16 9.75
C ARG A 2 2.60 11.56 8.58
N GLU A 3 3.04 11.21 7.38
CA GLU A 3 2.31 11.52 6.15
C GLU A 3 1.19 10.49 5.91
N TRP A 4 0.01 11.02 5.58
CA TRP A 4 -1.15 10.23 5.19
C TRP A 4 -1.17 10.12 3.67
N LEU A 5 -1.12 8.90 3.16
CA LEU A 5 -1.13 8.61 1.74
C LEU A 5 -2.53 8.19 1.29
N THR A 6 -2.95 8.66 0.12
CA THR A 6 -4.13 8.12 -0.57
C THR A 6 -3.81 6.77 -1.18
N LEU A 7 -4.81 6.03 -1.65
CA LEU A 7 -4.62 4.73 -2.29
C LEU A 7 -3.59 4.74 -3.45
N ARG A 8 -3.63 5.80 -4.28
CA ARG A 8 -2.64 6.01 -5.35
C ARG A 8 -1.25 6.35 -4.81
N GLY A 9 -1.16 7.20 -3.78
CA GLY A 9 0.12 7.54 -3.15
C GLY A 9 0.76 6.32 -2.47
N ALA A 10 -0.06 5.50 -1.82
CA ALA A 10 0.37 4.26 -1.18
C ALA A 10 0.84 3.21 -2.21
N ALA A 11 0.14 3.08 -3.34
CA ALA A 11 0.57 2.21 -4.44
C ALA A 11 1.91 2.65 -5.05
N ALA A 12 2.08 3.96 -5.28
CA ALA A 12 3.34 4.52 -5.75
C ALA A 12 4.48 4.35 -4.74
N TYR A 13 4.19 4.53 -3.45
CA TYR A 13 5.16 4.37 -2.36
C TYR A 13 5.63 2.91 -2.22
N LEU A 14 4.70 1.95 -2.28
CA LEU A 14 5.00 0.53 -2.23
C LEU A 14 5.58 0.00 -3.57
N LYS A 15 5.63 0.83 -4.62
CA LYS A 15 5.88 0.43 -6.02
C LYS A 15 5.03 -0.79 -6.44
N ALA A 16 3.83 -0.89 -5.90
CA ALA A 16 2.94 -2.03 -6.11
C ALA A 16 1.69 -1.61 -6.89
N GLY A 17 1.08 -2.57 -7.57
CA GLY A 17 -0.20 -2.36 -8.22
C GLY A 17 -1.32 -2.06 -7.23
N VAL A 18 -2.33 -1.31 -7.68
CA VAL A 18 -3.56 -1.07 -6.91
C VAL A 18 -4.22 -2.38 -6.47
N SER A 19 -4.18 -3.41 -7.33
CA SER A 19 -4.69 -4.75 -7.04
C SER A 19 -3.96 -5.42 -5.87
N THR A 20 -2.64 -5.23 -5.74
CA THR A 20 -1.85 -5.73 -4.61
C THR A 20 -2.29 -5.06 -3.32
N LEU A 21 -2.53 -3.74 -3.35
CA LEU A 21 -3.06 -3.01 -2.20
C LEU A 21 -4.44 -3.56 -1.76
N TYR A 22 -5.36 -3.78 -2.70
CA TYR A 22 -6.67 -4.37 -2.38
C TYR A 22 -6.54 -5.75 -1.75
N ARG A 23 -5.63 -6.59 -2.27
CA ARG A 23 -5.34 -7.90 -1.71
C ARG A 23 -4.81 -7.78 -0.27
N LEU A 24 -3.86 -6.89 -0.01
CA LEU A 24 -3.30 -6.67 1.32
C LEU A 24 -4.32 -6.13 2.33
N MET A 25 -5.28 -5.31 1.86
CA MET A 25 -6.41 -4.88 2.69
C MET A 25 -7.33 -6.05 3.02
N ASN A 26 -7.68 -6.88 2.02
CA ASN A 26 -8.53 -8.05 2.20
C ASN A 26 -7.88 -9.10 3.11
N GLU A 27 -6.57 -9.24 3.03
CA GLU A 27 -5.77 -10.15 3.87
C GLU A 27 -5.52 -9.58 5.29
N GLY A 28 -6.01 -8.36 5.58
CA GLY A 28 -5.85 -7.70 6.88
C GLY A 28 -4.43 -7.24 7.21
N LYS A 29 -3.49 -7.38 6.26
CA LYS A 29 -2.09 -7.00 6.42
C LYS A 29 -1.87 -5.48 6.32
N LEU A 30 -2.73 -4.78 5.58
CA LEU A 30 -2.67 -3.33 5.42
C LEU A 30 -3.81 -2.65 6.18
N ARG A 31 -3.46 -1.93 7.26
CA ARG A 31 -4.42 -1.08 7.97
C ARG A 31 -4.76 0.16 7.15
N TYR A 32 -6.03 0.31 6.79
CA TYR A 32 -6.57 1.51 6.18
C TYR A 32 -7.46 2.26 7.17
N TYR A 33 -7.52 3.58 7.00
CA TYR A 33 -8.43 4.45 7.73
C TYR A 33 -9.41 5.02 6.72
N GLU A 34 -10.69 4.78 6.95
CA GLU A 34 -11.76 5.39 6.17
C GLU A 34 -12.11 6.75 6.78
N LEU A 35 -12.16 7.79 5.95
CA LEU A 35 -12.57 9.11 6.41
C LEU A 35 -14.08 9.25 6.25
N GLU A 36 -14.79 9.45 7.36
CA GLU A 36 -16.26 9.50 7.41
C GLU A 36 -16.84 10.67 6.59
N SER A 37 -16.08 11.74 6.32
CA SER A 37 -16.59 12.92 5.61
C SER A 37 -16.31 12.97 4.10
N GLY A 38 -15.89 11.88 3.45
CA GLY A 38 -15.63 11.94 2.00
C GLY A 38 -15.35 10.64 1.26
N GLY A 39 -15.63 9.47 1.84
CA GLY A 39 -15.45 8.18 1.17
C GLY A 39 -14.01 7.86 0.76
N GLY A 40 -13.04 8.59 1.32
CA GLY A 40 -11.63 8.48 0.98
C GLY A 40 -10.90 7.54 1.93
N ARG A 41 -10.24 6.52 1.38
CA ARG A 41 -9.33 5.65 2.14
C ARG A 41 -7.95 6.28 2.24
N ARG A 42 -7.44 6.40 3.46
CA ARG A 42 -6.09 6.90 3.75
C ARG A 42 -5.27 5.83 4.46
N PHE A 43 -4.00 5.79 4.09
CA PHE A 43 -3.00 4.86 4.58
C PHE A 43 -1.95 5.66 5.34
N LYS A 44 -1.55 5.16 6.52
CA LYS A 44 -0.42 5.74 7.22
C LYS A 44 0.86 5.22 6.59
N CYS A 45 1.83 6.11 6.34
CA CYS A 45 3.16 5.72 5.87
C CYS A 45 3.79 4.63 6.76
N GLU A 46 3.64 4.73 8.09
CA GLU A 46 4.13 3.74 9.06
C GLU A 46 3.53 2.32 8.87
N ALA A 47 2.31 2.22 8.35
CA ALA A 47 1.68 0.93 8.04
C ALA A 47 2.20 0.35 6.71
N LEU A 48 2.62 1.21 5.77
CA LEU A 48 3.27 0.82 4.53
C LEU A 48 4.72 0.40 4.77
N ASP A 49 5.42 1.10 5.65
CA ASP A 49 6.80 0.79 6.06
C ASP A 49 6.90 -0.64 6.63
N ARG A 50 5.96 -1.04 7.49
CA ARG A 50 5.84 -2.42 7.99
C ARG A 50 5.63 -3.48 6.90
N LEU A 51 5.06 -3.10 5.77
CA LEU A 51 4.88 -3.98 4.61
C LEU A 51 6.08 -3.94 3.66
N LEU A 52 6.94 -2.94 3.78
CA LEU A 52 8.23 -2.87 3.12
C LEU A 52 9.32 -3.61 3.91
N THR A 53 9.12 -3.84 5.21
CA THR A 53 10.03 -4.59 6.10
C THR A 53 9.84 -6.11 6.23
N PRO A 54 9.00 -6.86 5.46
CA PRO A 54 9.20 -8.30 5.36
C PRO A 54 10.39 -8.52 4.42
N SER A 55 11.49 -9.08 4.94
CA SER A 55 12.58 -9.62 4.13
C SER A 55 12.04 -10.54 3.04
N ASP A 56 11.94 -10.04 1.80
CA ASP A 56 11.83 -10.81 0.53
C ASP A 56 11.84 -9.75 -0.60
N GLU A 57 12.90 -9.54 -1.36
CA GLU A 57 13.24 -10.38 -2.52
C GLU A 57 12.06 -10.75 -3.44
N ASP A 58 11.07 -9.86 -3.65
CA ASP A 58 10.26 -9.97 -4.88
C ASP A 58 11.06 -9.40 -6.07
N GLN A 59 11.89 -10.29 -6.58
CA GLN A 59 12.56 -10.20 -7.87
C GLN A 59 11.55 -9.89 -8.98
N VAL A 60 11.52 -8.64 -9.44
CA VAL A 60 10.97 -8.36 -10.76
C VAL A 60 12.09 -8.58 -11.78
N PRO A 61 12.05 -9.69 -12.52
CA PRO A 61 12.22 -9.53 -13.94
C PRO A 61 11.11 -10.24 -14.72
N ARG A 62 10.48 -9.46 -15.61
CA ARG A 62 9.68 -9.80 -16.81
C ARG A 62 8.31 -9.12 -16.76
N CYS A 63 7.85 -8.45 -17.81
CA CYS A 63 7.89 -8.91 -19.19
C CYS A 63 8.45 -7.91 -20.22
N ARG A 64 9.13 -8.54 -21.17
CA ARG A 64 9.66 -8.13 -22.47
C ARG A 64 8.50 -7.69 -23.40
N TYR A 65 8.69 -6.61 -24.16
CA TYR A 65 7.91 -6.32 -25.38
C TYR A 65 8.73 -6.79 -26.60
#